data_AF-A0A661YYY1-F1
#
_entry.id   AF-A0A661YYY1-F1
#
_cell.length_a   1.000
_cell.length_b   1.000
_cell.length_c   1.000
_cell.angle_alpha   90.00
_cell.angle_beta   90.00
_cell.angle_gamma   90.00
#
_symmetry.space_group_name_H-M   'P 1'
#
loop_
_entity.id
_entity.type
_entity.pdbx_description
1 polymer ?
#
loop_
_entity_poly.entity_id
_entity_poly.type
_entity_poly.pdbx_seq_one_letter_code
_entity_poly.pdbx_strand_id
1 'polypeptide(L)'
;MAHNRSDGFSLMGAQYTVSVSVAAQLMQSSWIAGSFGIVIALVGSPAAIAYLPDVQIGVDYNKSDKLKRLVYHELAHSSHYTKVGIASWTALATNEILANGHGNENSPGAGRIALCESWAEHIARTIAHETYGLNNSIDISSNPNVNTYITWLEKQKNEVTNHIPIGYYYDLQDGVNITETATDKDWLNGNSDIIIDGVSGLSNNQLFSLLNSSINSPSDFNTALINSGYLTGANTSQKVNDLFNSY
;
A
#
# COMPACT_ATOMS: atom_id res chain seq x y z
N MET A 1 -22.26 10.22 -4.30
CA MET A 1 -21.64 9.04 -4.95
C MET A 1 -20.68 8.29 -4.02
N ALA A 2 -19.99 8.93 -3.06
CA ALA A 2 -19.10 8.24 -2.10
C ALA A 2 -19.77 7.71 -0.79
N HIS A 3 -21.06 8.00 -0.58
CA HIS A 3 -21.76 7.68 0.69
C HIS A 3 -22.10 6.20 0.90
N ASN A 4 -21.99 5.35 -0.13
CA ASN A 4 -22.36 3.92 -0.07
C ASN A 4 -21.20 3.02 -0.53
N ARG A 5 -19.95 3.44 -0.30
CA ARG A 5 -18.76 2.66 -0.64
C ARG A 5 -17.81 2.59 0.54
N SER A 6 -17.23 1.41 0.72
CA SER A 6 -16.19 1.11 1.70
C SER A 6 -14.79 1.20 1.09
N ASP A 7 -14.62 1.86 -0.05
CA ASP A 7 -13.34 2.03 -0.73
C ASP A 7 -12.96 3.52 -0.83
N GLY A 8 -11.66 3.78 -0.89
CA GLY A 8 -11.08 5.11 -1.07
C GLY A 8 -10.38 5.18 -2.43
N PHE A 9 -10.11 6.38 -2.91
CA PHE A 9 -9.24 6.59 -4.06
C PHE A 9 -8.67 8.01 -4.09
N SER A 10 -7.40 8.11 -4.40
CA SER A 10 -6.70 9.39 -4.51
C SER A 10 -6.70 9.90 -5.95
N LEU A 11 -7.49 10.95 -6.25
CA LEU A 11 -7.57 11.61 -7.58
C LEU A 11 -6.42 12.56 -7.91
N MET A 12 -5.21 12.04 -7.94
CA MET A 12 -4.02 12.86 -8.04
C MET A 12 -3.53 12.99 -9.47
N GLY A 13 -4.14 13.88 -10.27
CA GLY A 13 -3.63 14.32 -11.59
C GLY A 13 -3.62 13.28 -12.72
N ALA A 14 -3.00 12.12 -12.47
CA ALA A 14 -2.72 11.03 -13.39
C ALA A 14 -3.99 10.42 -13.95
N GLN A 15 -5.00 10.33 -13.09
CA GLN A 15 -6.32 9.80 -13.43
C GLN A 15 -7.05 10.66 -14.46
N TYR A 16 -6.80 11.98 -14.49
CA TYR A 16 -7.34 12.88 -15.52
C TYR A 16 -6.67 12.66 -16.89
N THR A 17 -5.41 12.21 -16.89
CA THR A 17 -4.65 11.93 -18.13
C THR A 17 -5.01 10.56 -18.71
N VAL A 18 -5.29 9.58 -17.85
CA VAL A 18 -5.62 8.21 -18.25
C VAL A 18 -7.12 8.03 -18.54
N SER A 19 -8.01 8.73 -17.83
CA SER A 19 -9.46 8.68 -18.11
C SER A 19 -9.85 9.13 -19.51
N VAL A 20 -9.14 10.10 -20.11
CA VAL A 20 -9.39 10.55 -21.49
C VAL A 20 -8.97 9.54 -22.55
N SER A 21 -7.99 8.68 -22.28
CA SER A 21 -7.54 7.62 -23.19
C SER A 21 -8.23 6.27 -22.96
N VAL A 22 -8.76 6.03 -21.76
CA VAL A 22 -9.29 4.72 -21.31
C VAL A 22 -10.80 4.73 -21.04
N ALA A 23 -11.53 5.81 -21.36
CA ALA A 23 -13.00 5.84 -21.29
C ALA A 23 -13.70 4.69 -22.07
N ALA A 24 -13.00 4.03 -23.01
CA ALA A 24 -13.49 2.88 -23.74
C ALA A 24 -13.26 1.50 -23.05
N GLN A 25 -12.42 1.40 -22.01
CA GLN A 25 -12.06 0.11 -21.36
C GLN A 25 -12.38 0.03 -19.86
N LEU A 26 -12.66 1.17 -19.20
CA LEU A 26 -12.88 1.28 -17.75
C LEU A 26 -14.33 1.01 -17.31
N MET A 27 -14.83 -0.21 -17.54
CA MET A 27 -16.07 -0.68 -16.89
C MET A 27 -15.82 -1.58 -15.67
N GLN A 28 -14.58 -1.91 -15.30
CA GLN A 28 -14.32 -2.77 -14.14
C GLN A 28 -13.06 -2.33 -13.34
N SER A 29 -13.28 -2.14 -12.03
CA SER A 29 -12.34 -2.35 -10.90
C SER A 29 -10.87 -1.91 -11.02
N SER A 30 -10.59 -0.61 -11.19
CA SER A 30 -9.31 -0.04 -10.72
C SER A 30 -9.57 0.97 -9.60
N TRP A 31 -8.82 0.89 -8.49
CA TRP A 31 -8.94 1.85 -7.39
C TRP A 31 -8.60 3.26 -7.87
N ILE A 32 -7.74 3.38 -8.88
CA ILE A 32 -7.40 4.62 -9.57
C ILE A 32 -8.57 5.24 -10.37
N ALA A 33 -9.54 4.51 -10.91
CA ALA A 33 -10.65 5.14 -11.65
C ALA A 33 -11.91 5.37 -10.79
N GLY A 34 -12.11 4.55 -9.76
CA GLY A 34 -13.28 4.58 -8.90
C GLY A 34 -14.62 4.68 -9.67
N SER A 35 -15.66 5.17 -8.99
CA SER A 35 -16.98 5.44 -9.58
C SER A 35 -17.01 6.71 -10.44
N PHE A 36 -15.88 7.42 -10.55
CA PHE A 36 -15.78 8.71 -11.25
C PHE A 36 -15.21 8.60 -12.65
N GLY A 37 -14.74 7.44 -13.11
CA GLY A 37 -14.40 7.22 -14.52
C GLY A 37 -15.50 7.70 -15.47
N ILE A 38 -16.78 7.49 -15.09
CA ILE A 38 -17.96 7.97 -15.84
C ILE A 38 -18.10 9.50 -15.75
N VAL A 39 -17.89 10.09 -14.57
CA VAL A 39 -17.98 11.56 -14.38
C VAL A 39 -16.88 12.26 -15.16
N ILE A 40 -15.64 11.78 -15.09
CA ILE A 40 -14.50 12.35 -15.81
C ILE A 40 -14.69 12.18 -17.34
N ALA A 41 -15.24 11.05 -17.79
CA ALA A 41 -15.62 10.85 -19.19
C ALA A 41 -16.74 11.80 -19.67
N LEU A 42 -17.64 12.21 -18.78
CA LEU A 42 -18.77 13.11 -19.08
C LEU A 42 -18.40 14.60 -19.02
N VAL A 43 -17.59 15.03 -18.04
CA VAL A 43 -17.27 16.46 -17.82
C VAL A 43 -15.97 16.88 -18.49
N GLY A 44 -15.16 15.92 -18.95
CA GLY A 44 -13.84 16.15 -19.56
C GLY A 44 -12.75 16.45 -18.53
N SER A 45 -11.50 16.18 -18.91
CA SER A 45 -10.34 16.38 -18.03
C SER A 45 -10.17 17.81 -17.49
N PRO A 46 -10.50 18.90 -18.21
CA PRO A 46 -10.33 20.26 -17.66
C PRO A 46 -11.29 20.56 -16.50
N ALA A 47 -12.55 20.13 -16.60
CA ALA A 47 -13.52 20.33 -15.52
C ALA A 47 -13.25 19.38 -14.34
N ALA A 48 -12.78 18.17 -14.62
CA ALA A 48 -12.36 17.25 -13.57
C ALA A 48 -11.17 17.82 -12.75
N ILE A 49 -10.15 18.35 -13.42
CA ILE A 49 -9.00 19.01 -12.78
C ILE A 49 -9.43 20.25 -11.98
N ALA A 50 -10.39 21.03 -12.49
CA ALA A 50 -10.79 22.28 -11.87
C ALA A 50 -11.71 22.10 -10.64
N TYR A 51 -12.49 21.01 -10.57
CA TYR A 51 -13.60 20.90 -9.64
C TYR A 51 -13.63 19.62 -8.80
N LEU A 52 -12.82 18.60 -9.11
CA LEU A 52 -12.73 17.40 -8.27
C LEU A 52 -11.58 17.54 -7.26
N PRO A 53 -11.77 17.09 -6.01
CA PRO A 53 -10.70 17.07 -5.01
C PRO A 53 -9.65 16.01 -5.35
N ASP A 54 -8.39 16.28 -5.00
CA ASP A 54 -7.24 15.39 -5.25
C ASP A 54 -7.29 14.07 -4.48
N VAL A 55 -8.08 13.99 -3.40
CA VAL A 55 -8.28 12.77 -2.60
C VAL A 55 -9.76 12.61 -2.29
N GLN A 56 -10.30 11.42 -2.51
CA GLN A 56 -11.68 11.07 -2.19
C GLN A 56 -11.75 9.78 -1.42
N ILE A 57 -12.62 9.74 -0.42
CA ILE A 57 -12.68 8.62 0.51
C ILE A 57 -14.13 8.22 0.66
N GLY A 58 -14.44 6.95 0.39
CA GLY A 58 -15.73 6.36 0.71
C GLY A 58 -15.90 6.29 2.22
N VAL A 59 -17.06 6.76 2.69
CA VAL A 59 -17.34 6.90 4.13
C VAL A 59 -18.29 5.82 4.66
N ASP A 60 -18.62 4.82 3.86
CA ASP A 60 -19.56 3.75 4.23
C ASP A 60 -18.88 2.69 5.11
N TYR A 61 -18.56 3.11 6.32
CA TYR A 61 -17.93 2.29 7.35
C TYR A 61 -18.69 2.45 8.66
N ASN A 62 -19.06 1.32 9.26
CA ASN A 62 -19.68 1.29 10.59
C ASN A 62 -18.67 1.33 11.74
N LYS A 63 -17.36 1.31 11.44
CA LYS A 63 -16.25 1.36 12.40
C LYS A 63 -15.30 2.50 12.06
N SER A 64 -15.11 3.41 13.01
CA SER A 64 -14.29 4.62 12.78
C SER A 64 -12.83 4.31 12.49
N ASP A 65 -12.25 3.30 13.16
CA ASP A 65 -10.86 2.92 12.96
C ASP A 65 -10.62 2.34 11.56
N LYS A 66 -11.56 1.57 11.02
CA LYS A 66 -11.49 1.05 9.65
C LYS A 66 -11.57 2.18 8.61
N LEU A 67 -12.45 3.16 8.82
CA LEU A 67 -12.53 4.35 7.96
C LEU A 67 -11.23 5.16 8.03
N LYS A 68 -10.70 5.42 9.22
CA LYS A 68 -9.47 6.19 9.36
C LYS A 68 -8.24 5.46 8.82
N ARG A 69 -8.16 4.13 8.96
CA ARG A 69 -7.12 3.34 8.26
C ARG A 69 -7.19 3.59 6.75
N LEU A 70 -8.38 3.50 6.14
CA LEU A 70 -8.54 3.80 4.72
C LEU A 70 -8.10 5.23 4.38
N VAL A 71 -8.47 6.21 5.21
CA VAL A 71 -8.01 7.60 5.05
C VAL A 71 -6.48 7.68 5.05
N TYR A 72 -5.81 7.01 5.99
CA TYR A 72 -4.35 7.02 6.08
C TYR A 72 -3.69 6.30 4.90
N HIS A 73 -4.30 5.24 4.38
CA HIS A 73 -3.86 4.53 3.17
C HIS A 73 -3.86 5.48 1.96
N GLU A 74 -4.98 6.16 1.70
CA GLU A 74 -5.09 7.14 0.61
C GLU A 74 -4.16 8.35 0.78
N LEU A 75 -3.97 8.81 2.03
CA LEU A 75 -3.02 9.89 2.30
C LEU A 75 -1.56 9.45 2.10
N ALA A 76 -1.23 8.18 2.32
CA ALA A 76 0.11 7.65 2.06
C ALA A 76 0.41 7.59 0.55
N HIS A 77 -0.56 7.14 -0.26
CA HIS A 77 -0.53 7.31 -1.71
C HIS A 77 -0.34 8.78 -2.11
N SER A 78 -1.07 9.67 -1.45
CA SER A 78 -0.98 11.11 -1.70
C SER A 78 0.38 11.70 -1.40
N SER A 79 0.95 11.32 -0.26
CA SER A 79 2.32 11.69 0.08
C SER A 79 3.32 11.19 -0.97
N HIS A 80 3.20 9.94 -1.41
CA HIS A 80 4.07 9.39 -2.45
C HIS A 80 3.94 10.14 -3.78
N TYR A 81 2.73 10.52 -4.20
CA TYR A 81 2.51 11.36 -5.38
C TYR A 81 3.26 12.69 -5.32
N THR A 82 3.22 13.40 -4.19
CA THR A 82 3.95 14.67 -4.06
C THR A 82 5.46 14.52 -4.30
N LYS A 83 5.98 13.30 -4.13
CA LYS A 83 7.39 12.99 -4.28
C LYS A 83 7.80 12.54 -5.68
N VAL A 84 7.01 11.69 -6.33
CA VAL A 84 7.37 11.11 -7.64
C VAL A 84 6.67 11.79 -8.82
N GLY A 85 5.58 12.50 -8.55
CA GLY A 85 4.85 13.29 -9.51
C GLY A 85 4.01 12.50 -10.51
N ILE A 86 3.43 13.26 -11.43
CA ILE A 86 2.39 12.83 -12.36
C ILE A 86 2.78 11.65 -13.25
N ALA A 87 4.01 11.62 -13.77
CA ALA A 87 4.43 10.61 -14.75
C ALA A 87 4.45 9.20 -14.13
N SER A 88 5.01 9.05 -12.93
CA SER A 88 5.04 7.78 -12.21
C SER A 88 3.63 7.30 -11.86
N TRP A 89 2.73 8.20 -11.50
CA TRP A 89 1.34 7.88 -11.17
C TRP A 89 0.46 7.59 -12.38
N THR A 90 0.73 8.19 -13.53
CA THR A 90 0.10 7.81 -14.81
C THR A 90 0.52 6.40 -15.22
N ALA A 91 1.77 6.02 -14.99
CA ALA A 91 2.23 4.65 -15.22
C ALA A 91 1.57 3.65 -14.25
N LEU A 92 1.47 3.99 -12.95
CA LEU A 92 0.75 3.18 -11.96
C LEU A 92 -0.72 2.96 -12.37
N ALA A 93 -1.41 4.05 -12.71
CA ALA A 93 -2.78 4.02 -13.20
C ALA A 93 -2.99 3.08 -14.39
N THR A 94 -2.07 3.11 -15.34
CA THR A 94 -2.13 2.25 -16.52
C THR A 94 -1.90 0.79 -16.14
N ASN A 95 -0.97 0.50 -15.23
CA ASN A 95 -0.66 -0.85 -14.79
C ASN A 95 -1.87 -1.52 -14.11
N GLU A 96 -2.57 -0.82 -13.22
CA GLU A 96 -3.75 -1.37 -12.55
C GLU A 96 -4.92 -1.62 -13.49
N ILE A 97 -5.12 -0.74 -14.47
CA ILE A 97 -6.14 -0.95 -15.49
C ILE A 97 -5.85 -2.24 -16.25
N LEU A 98 -4.60 -2.45 -16.65
CA LEU A 98 -4.17 -3.66 -17.34
C LEU A 98 -4.20 -4.90 -16.43
N ALA A 99 -4.01 -4.72 -15.13
CA ALA A 99 -4.04 -5.76 -14.11
C ALA A 99 -5.47 -6.04 -13.57
N ASN A 100 -6.47 -5.26 -14.00
CA ASN A 100 -7.83 -5.28 -13.47
C ASN A 100 -7.92 -5.09 -11.94
N GLY A 101 -7.26 -4.05 -11.45
CA GLY A 101 -7.15 -3.70 -10.03
C GLY A 101 -5.76 -4.00 -9.51
N HIS A 102 -5.66 -4.66 -8.35
CA HIS A 102 -4.36 -5.02 -7.77
C HIS A 102 -3.66 -6.10 -8.61
N GLY A 103 -4.41 -6.88 -9.39
CA GLY A 103 -3.87 -7.97 -10.19
C GLY A 103 -3.28 -9.08 -9.33
N ASN A 104 -2.15 -9.61 -9.78
CA ASN A 104 -1.36 -10.63 -9.12
C ASN A 104 0.13 -10.42 -9.43
N GLU A 105 0.99 -11.28 -8.88
CA GLU A 105 2.44 -11.23 -9.05
C GLU A 105 2.91 -11.32 -10.51
N ASN A 106 2.07 -11.85 -11.40
CA ASN A 106 2.35 -12.00 -12.83
C ASN A 106 1.74 -10.88 -13.70
N SER A 107 1.07 -9.90 -13.10
CA SER A 107 0.36 -8.85 -13.83
C SER A 107 1.32 -7.79 -14.41
N PRO A 108 0.97 -7.15 -15.54
CA PRO A 108 1.74 -6.04 -16.07
C PRO A 108 1.94 -4.95 -15.01
N GLY A 109 3.19 -4.62 -14.70
CA GLY A 109 3.49 -3.61 -13.68
C GLY A 109 3.23 -4.03 -12.24
N ALA A 110 3.12 -5.34 -11.96
CA ALA A 110 2.90 -5.91 -10.64
C ALA A 110 3.84 -5.34 -9.57
N GLY A 111 5.12 -5.14 -9.89
CA GLY A 111 6.08 -4.52 -8.97
C GLY A 111 5.69 -3.10 -8.56
N ARG A 112 5.21 -2.27 -9.49
CA ARG A 112 4.83 -0.88 -9.19
C ARG A 112 3.59 -0.82 -8.31
N ILE A 113 2.61 -1.67 -8.61
CA ILE A 113 1.40 -1.83 -7.81
C ILE A 113 1.81 -2.29 -6.41
N ALA A 114 2.57 -3.37 -6.31
CA ALA A 114 3.04 -3.91 -5.03
C ALA A 114 3.77 -2.87 -4.18
N LEU A 115 4.69 -2.09 -4.77
CA LEU A 115 5.39 -1.02 -4.05
C LEU A 115 4.42 0.03 -3.48
N CYS A 116 3.46 0.49 -4.30
CA CYS A 116 2.56 1.57 -3.90
C CYS A 116 1.56 1.11 -2.84
N GLU A 117 0.93 -0.04 -3.04
CA GLU A 117 -0.05 -0.62 -2.11
C GLU A 117 0.61 -1.01 -0.78
N SER A 118 1.76 -1.69 -0.84
CA SER A 118 2.43 -2.17 0.37
C SER A 118 2.89 -1.03 1.28
N TRP A 119 3.43 0.05 0.72
CA TRP A 119 3.80 1.24 1.48
C TRP A 119 2.58 1.93 2.09
N ALA A 120 1.50 2.08 1.31
CA ALA A 120 0.28 2.72 1.78
C ALA A 120 -0.37 1.94 2.93
N GLU A 121 -0.43 0.62 2.82
CA GLU A 121 -1.02 -0.24 3.83
C GLU A 121 -0.17 -0.31 5.11
N HIS A 122 1.17 -0.32 4.99
CA HIS A 122 2.08 -0.16 6.13
C HIS A 122 1.76 1.12 6.91
N ILE A 123 1.84 2.28 6.26
CA ILE A 123 1.58 3.58 6.90
C ILE A 123 0.18 3.63 7.52
N ALA A 124 -0.83 3.13 6.79
CA ALA A 124 -2.20 3.13 7.24
C ALA A 124 -2.38 2.39 8.57
N ARG A 125 -1.76 1.21 8.68
CA ARG A 125 -1.88 0.34 9.85
C ARG A 125 -1.01 0.80 11.01
N THR A 126 0.19 1.30 10.75
CA THR A 126 1.03 1.91 11.78
C THR A 126 0.30 3.09 12.44
N ILE A 127 -0.19 4.05 11.66
CA ILE A 127 -0.89 5.22 12.20
C ILE A 127 -2.23 4.83 12.86
N ALA A 128 -2.97 3.88 12.28
CA ALA A 128 -4.18 3.36 12.91
C ALA A 128 -3.88 2.69 14.26
N HIS A 129 -2.78 1.94 14.38
CA HIS A 129 -2.35 1.38 15.66
C HIS A 129 -1.98 2.47 16.67
N GLU A 130 -1.19 3.48 16.27
CA GLU A 130 -0.85 4.60 17.16
C GLU A 130 -2.10 5.36 17.64
N THR A 131 -3.11 5.47 16.78
CA THR A 131 -4.35 6.20 17.09
C THR A 131 -5.29 5.39 18.01
N TYR A 132 -5.42 4.08 17.75
CA TYR A 132 -6.47 3.25 18.35
C TYR A 132 -5.96 2.19 19.33
N GLY A 133 -4.70 1.76 19.20
CA GLY A 133 -4.07 0.76 20.05
C GLY A 133 -4.92 -0.51 20.16
N LEU A 134 -5.22 -0.94 21.39
CA LEU A 134 -6.12 -2.06 21.70
C LEU A 134 -7.61 -1.74 21.48
N ASN A 135 -7.99 -0.47 21.36
CA ASN A 135 -9.37 -0.04 21.11
C ASN A 135 -9.65 0.06 19.60
N ASN A 136 -9.57 -1.08 18.91
CA ASN A 136 -9.74 -1.18 17.47
C ASN A 136 -10.78 -2.26 17.11
N SER A 137 -11.10 -2.36 15.82
CA SER A 137 -12.10 -3.29 15.27
C SER A 137 -11.46 -4.44 14.48
N ILE A 138 -10.17 -4.72 14.67
CA ILE A 138 -9.49 -5.89 14.11
C ILE A 138 -9.92 -7.12 14.89
N ASP A 139 -10.19 -8.20 14.16
CA ASP A 139 -10.52 -9.50 14.70
C ASP A 139 -9.71 -10.56 13.95
N ILE A 140 -8.45 -10.75 14.36
CA ILE A 140 -7.53 -11.73 13.77
C ILE A 140 -7.30 -12.96 14.65
N SER A 141 -7.76 -12.92 15.89
CA SER A 141 -7.60 -14.02 16.83
C SER A 141 -8.66 -13.97 17.92
N SER A 142 -8.87 -15.11 18.58
CA SER A 142 -9.74 -15.21 19.75
C SER A 142 -9.19 -14.47 20.99
N ASN A 143 -7.93 -14.01 20.97
CA ASN A 143 -7.34 -13.23 22.05
C ASN A 143 -7.37 -11.72 21.71
N PRO A 144 -8.21 -10.92 22.37
CA PRO A 144 -8.34 -9.49 22.04
C PRO A 144 -7.05 -8.70 22.32
N ASN A 145 -6.16 -9.18 23.20
CA ASN A 145 -4.90 -8.50 23.52
C ASN A 145 -3.84 -8.59 22.40
N VAL A 146 -4.09 -9.42 21.38
CA VAL A 146 -3.22 -9.51 20.18
C VAL A 146 -3.98 -9.11 18.92
N ASN A 147 -5.20 -8.58 19.03
CA ASN A 147 -5.96 -8.06 17.91
C ASN A 147 -5.62 -6.58 17.71
N THR A 148 -4.46 -6.31 17.10
CA THR A 148 -4.05 -4.94 16.77
C THR A 148 -3.69 -4.80 15.30
N TYR A 149 -3.67 -3.57 14.79
CA TYR A 149 -3.23 -3.30 13.42
C TYR A 149 -1.76 -3.69 13.18
N ILE A 150 -0.88 -3.57 14.18
CA ILE A 150 0.51 -4.04 14.10
C ILE A 150 0.56 -5.56 14.07
N THR A 151 -0.12 -6.24 15.00
CA THR A 151 -0.14 -7.71 15.00
C THR A 151 -0.75 -8.27 13.70
N TRP A 152 -1.58 -7.49 13.01
CA TRP A 152 -2.04 -7.86 11.67
C TRP A 152 -0.90 -7.75 10.64
N LEU A 153 -0.09 -6.69 10.64
CA LEU A 153 1.08 -6.55 9.76
C LEU A 153 2.06 -7.71 9.96
N GLU A 154 2.41 -8.00 11.21
CA GLU A 154 3.32 -9.08 11.63
C GLU A 154 2.88 -10.47 11.17
N LYS A 155 1.56 -10.71 11.15
CA LYS A 155 1.00 -12.03 10.84
C LYS A 155 0.60 -12.17 9.38
N GLN A 156 0.75 -11.13 8.57
CA GLN A 156 0.29 -11.13 7.19
C GLN A 156 1.45 -10.78 6.27
N LYS A 157 1.88 -11.78 5.50
CA LYS A 157 2.98 -11.63 4.55
C LYS A 157 2.61 -10.65 3.45
N ASN A 158 1.40 -10.78 2.91
CA ASN A 158 0.96 -9.96 1.80
C ASN A 158 -0.49 -9.44 1.91
N GLU A 159 -0.81 -8.34 1.23
CA GLU A 159 -2.20 -7.87 1.07
C GLU A 159 -2.96 -8.64 -0.02
N VAL A 160 -2.26 -9.15 -1.03
CA VAL A 160 -2.78 -10.01 -2.09
C VAL A 160 -1.80 -11.16 -2.23
N THR A 161 -2.31 -12.39 -2.28
CA THR A 161 -1.52 -13.64 -2.31
C THR A 161 -0.29 -13.52 -3.22
N ASN A 162 0.90 -13.72 -2.66
CA ASN A 162 2.21 -13.67 -3.33
C ASN A 162 2.58 -12.34 -4.00
N HIS A 163 1.92 -11.22 -3.70
CA HIS A 163 2.04 -10.00 -4.51
C HIS A 163 2.46 -8.74 -3.75
N ILE A 164 1.76 -8.38 -2.66
CA ILE A 164 1.92 -7.06 -2.02
C ILE A 164 2.49 -7.22 -0.61
N PRO A 165 3.82 -7.11 -0.40
CA PRO A 165 4.46 -7.45 0.88
C PRO A 165 4.32 -6.33 1.91
N ILE A 166 3.39 -6.47 2.84
CA ILE A 166 2.93 -5.39 3.73
C ILE A 166 3.66 -5.32 5.08
N GLY A 167 4.07 -6.46 5.64
CA GLY A 167 4.81 -6.51 6.90
C GLY A 167 6.26 -6.06 6.76
N TYR A 168 6.84 -6.22 5.57
CA TYR A 168 8.25 -5.94 5.29
C TYR A 168 8.75 -4.57 5.80
N TYR A 169 7.98 -3.50 5.61
CA TYR A 169 8.40 -2.17 6.08
C TYR A 169 8.35 -2.02 7.59
N TYR A 170 7.50 -2.77 8.27
CA TYR A 170 7.39 -2.74 9.72
C TYR A 170 8.57 -3.50 10.35
N ASP A 171 8.93 -4.67 9.85
CA ASP A 171 10.09 -5.46 10.31
C ASP A 171 11.41 -4.73 10.08
N LEU A 172 11.49 -3.85 9.07
CA LEU A 172 12.66 -2.98 8.89
C LEU A 172 12.83 -1.97 10.04
N GLN A 173 11.75 -1.65 10.76
CA GLN A 173 11.68 -0.58 11.76
C GLN A 173 11.68 -1.10 13.17
N ASP A 174 10.92 -2.17 13.38
CA ASP A 174 10.53 -2.58 14.69
C ASP A 174 11.76 -3.07 15.48
N GLY A 175 11.69 -2.98 16.81
CA GLY A 175 12.82 -3.33 17.67
C GLY A 175 12.89 -4.84 17.94
N VAL A 176 12.02 -5.60 17.30
CA VAL A 176 11.91 -7.05 17.45
C VAL A 176 12.79 -7.64 16.34
N ASN A 177 13.52 -8.70 16.66
CA ASN A 177 14.43 -9.37 15.74
C ASN A 177 14.22 -10.86 16.00
N ILE A 178 12.98 -11.31 15.82
CA ILE A 178 12.58 -12.68 16.12
C ILE A 178 11.98 -13.31 14.89
N THR A 179 12.34 -14.56 14.67
CA THR A 179 11.70 -15.37 13.65
C THR A 179 10.22 -15.54 13.97
N GLU A 180 9.33 -14.92 13.18
CA GLU A 180 7.89 -15.13 13.29
C GLU A 180 7.29 -15.91 12.13
N THR A 181 6.02 -16.28 12.29
CA THR A 181 5.25 -16.95 11.24
C THR A 181 4.21 -15.97 10.73
N ALA A 182 4.34 -15.61 9.45
CA ALA A 182 3.36 -14.82 8.73
C ALA A 182 2.64 -15.70 7.72
N THR A 183 1.34 -15.43 7.54
CA THR A 183 0.51 -16.16 6.58
C THR A 183 0.23 -15.26 5.39
N ASP A 184 0.27 -15.82 4.18
CA ASP A 184 -0.26 -15.11 3.01
C ASP A 184 -1.73 -14.74 3.25
N LYS A 185 -2.20 -13.64 2.67
CA LYS A 185 -3.63 -13.30 2.63
C LYS A 185 -4.41 -14.23 1.69
N ASP A 186 -4.49 -15.48 2.09
CA ASP A 186 -5.51 -16.44 1.74
C ASP A 186 -5.97 -17.06 3.07
N TRP A 187 -7.10 -16.58 3.58
CA TRP A 187 -7.60 -16.94 4.92
C TRP A 187 -7.98 -18.44 5.04
N LEU A 188 -8.09 -19.17 3.93
CA LEU A 188 -8.50 -20.58 3.93
C LEU A 188 -7.36 -21.53 3.51
N ASN A 189 -6.43 -21.11 2.65
CA ASN A 189 -5.31 -21.93 2.18
C ASN A 189 -3.96 -21.18 2.08
N GLY A 190 -3.81 -20.05 2.77
CA GLY A 190 -2.58 -19.27 2.77
C GLY A 190 -1.42 -20.07 3.32
N ASN A 191 -0.30 -20.08 2.59
CA ASN A 191 0.92 -20.66 3.11
C ASN A 191 1.37 -19.80 4.30
N SER A 192 1.77 -20.49 5.36
CA SER A 192 2.43 -19.86 6.50
C SER A 192 3.91 -20.12 6.36
N ASP A 193 4.66 -19.05 6.22
CA ASP A 193 6.11 -19.09 6.09
C ASP A 193 6.77 -18.44 7.30
N ILE A 194 8.05 -18.72 7.44
CA ILE A 194 8.88 -18.14 8.47
C ILE A 194 9.46 -16.83 7.94
N ILE A 195 9.18 -15.72 8.63
CA ILE A 195 9.82 -14.42 8.38
C ILE A 195 11.17 -14.40 9.10
N ILE A 196 12.23 -14.09 8.34
CA ILE A 196 13.59 -13.99 8.88
C ILE A 196 13.81 -12.54 9.28
N ASP A 197 13.23 -12.17 10.41
CA ASP A 197 13.38 -10.84 10.98
C ASP A 197 14.70 -10.70 11.75
N GLY A 198 15.49 -9.72 11.32
CA GLY A 198 16.86 -9.49 11.78
C GLY A 198 17.37 -8.08 11.50
N VAL A 199 16.48 -7.16 11.14
CA VAL A 199 16.75 -5.75 10.87
C VAL A 199 15.93 -4.93 11.87
N SER A 200 16.40 -3.77 12.29
CA SER A 200 15.60 -2.91 13.18
C SER A 200 16.03 -1.46 13.17
N GLY A 201 15.16 -0.56 13.63
CA GLY A 201 15.51 0.81 13.94
C GLY A 201 15.63 1.74 12.73
N LEU A 202 15.20 1.32 11.53
CA LEU A 202 14.94 2.26 10.45
C LEU A 202 13.69 3.08 10.76
N SER A 203 13.64 4.34 10.34
CA SER A 203 12.47 5.21 10.54
C SER A 203 11.62 5.31 9.28
N ASN A 204 10.32 5.57 9.43
CA ASN A 204 9.44 5.89 8.31
C ASN A 204 9.99 7.03 7.43
N ASN A 205 10.69 8.01 8.03
CA ASN A 205 11.34 9.08 7.28
C ASN A 205 12.48 8.59 6.39
N GLN A 206 13.32 7.67 6.88
CA GLN A 206 14.38 7.04 6.07
C GLN A 206 13.78 6.17 4.98
N LEU A 207 12.78 5.34 5.28
CA LEU A 207 12.13 4.50 4.26
C LEU A 207 11.44 5.36 3.20
N PHE A 208 10.67 6.35 3.61
CA PHE A 208 10.00 7.28 2.70
C PHE A 208 11.00 8.04 1.84
N SER A 209 12.20 8.39 2.36
CA SER A 209 13.24 9.10 1.60
C SER A 209 13.70 8.33 0.35
N LEU A 210 13.59 7.00 0.35
CA LEU A 210 13.99 6.14 -0.76
C LEU A 210 12.95 6.12 -1.89
N LEU A 211 11.66 6.27 -1.58
CA LEU A 211 10.54 6.21 -2.54
C LEU A 211 10.56 7.40 -3.52
N ASN A 212 11.34 7.28 -4.58
CA ASN A 212 11.49 8.30 -5.61
C ASN A 212 11.09 7.73 -6.99
N SER A 213 11.07 8.57 -8.03
CA SER A 213 10.56 8.19 -9.36
C SER A 213 11.33 7.05 -10.05
N SER A 214 12.55 6.70 -9.59
CA SER A 214 13.30 5.55 -10.09
C SER A 214 12.95 4.23 -9.41
N ILE A 215 12.24 4.26 -8.29
CA ILE A 215 11.86 3.06 -7.53
C ILE A 215 10.50 2.59 -8.00
N ASN A 216 10.46 1.42 -8.63
CA ASN A 216 9.28 0.93 -9.33
C ASN A 216 8.83 -0.45 -8.85
N SER A 217 9.50 -1.02 -7.86
CA SER A 217 9.18 -2.32 -7.28
C SER A 217 9.71 -2.44 -5.84
N PRO A 218 9.19 -3.38 -5.04
CA PRO A 218 9.79 -3.72 -3.75
C PRO A 218 11.27 -4.12 -3.87
N SER A 219 11.67 -4.77 -4.97
CA SER A 219 13.09 -5.13 -5.23
C SER A 219 13.97 -3.90 -5.48
N ASP A 220 13.47 -2.90 -6.24
CA ASP A 220 14.16 -1.62 -6.41
C ASP A 220 14.32 -0.90 -5.06
N PHE A 221 13.28 -0.95 -4.23
CA PHE A 221 13.30 -0.36 -2.89
C PHE A 221 14.34 -1.05 -2.00
N ASN A 222 14.35 -2.37 -1.96
CA ASN A 222 15.33 -3.16 -1.21
C ASN A 222 16.77 -2.82 -1.65
N THR A 223 16.99 -2.72 -2.96
CA THR A 223 18.28 -2.30 -3.54
C THR A 223 18.66 -0.88 -3.12
N ALA A 224 17.69 0.06 -3.15
CA ALA A 224 17.91 1.43 -2.72
C ALA A 224 18.24 1.52 -1.22
N LEU A 225 17.56 0.73 -0.38
CA LEU A 225 17.81 0.66 1.06
C LEU A 225 19.23 0.17 1.35
N ILE A 226 19.66 -0.91 0.71
CA ILE A 226 21.03 -1.44 0.86
C ILE A 226 22.08 -0.39 0.47
N ASN A 227 21.81 0.42 -0.55
CA ASN A 227 22.74 1.44 -1.05
C ASN A 227 22.59 2.81 -0.36
N SER A 228 21.62 2.99 0.54
CA SER A 228 21.27 4.29 1.14
C SER A 228 22.28 4.80 2.18
N GLY A 229 23.08 3.90 2.75
CA GLY A 229 23.90 4.18 3.93
C GLY A 229 23.12 4.24 5.25
N TYR A 230 21.82 3.89 5.26
CA TYR A 230 21.02 3.83 6.49
C TYR A 230 21.27 2.59 7.34
N LEU A 231 21.86 1.54 6.76
CA LEU A 231 22.22 0.33 7.49
C LEU A 231 23.42 0.64 8.40
N THR A 232 23.18 0.62 9.71
CA THR A 232 24.18 0.89 10.74
C THR A 232 24.18 -0.21 11.80
N GLY A 233 25.28 -0.32 12.55
CA GLY A 233 25.39 -1.28 13.64
C GLY A 233 25.23 -2.73 13.19
N ALA A 234 24.20 -3.41 13.71
CA ALA A 234 23.94 -4.83 13.45
C ALA A 234 23.12 -5.09 12.17
N ASN A 235 22.64 -4.04 11.49
CA ASN A 235 21.91 -4.16 10.23
C ASN A 235 22.90 -4.32 9.08
N THR A 236 22.89 -5.49 8.43
CA THR A 236 23.74 -5.78 7.28
C THR A 236 22.91 -5.93 6.01
N SER A 237 23.54 -5.73 4.84
CA SER A 237 22.87 -5.98 3.56
C SER A 237 22.37 -7.43 3.45
N GLN A 238 23.07 -8.38 4.06
CA GLN A 238 22.64 -9.78 4.11
C GLN A 238 21.32 -9.93 4.87
N LYS A 239 21.21 -9.36 6.08
CA LYS A 239 19.98 -9.42 6.88
C LYS A 239 18.78 -8.76 6.19
N VAL A 240 19.02 -7.64 5.51
CA VAL A 240 17.99 -6.97 4.72
C VAL A 240 17.51 -7.85 3.56
N ASN A 241 18.43 -8.54 2.88
CA ASN A 241 18.06 -9.50 1.84
C ASN A 241 17.37 -10.74 2.41
N ASP A 242 17.81 -11.26 3.54
CA ASP A 242 17.19 -12.43 4.20
C ASP A 242 15.75 -12.11 4.59
N LEU A 243 15.52 -10.94 5.19
CA LEU A 243 14.19 -10.42 5.49
C LEU A 243 13.36 -10.26 4.20
N PHE A 244 13.87 -9.54 3.21
CA PHE A 244 13.15 -9.30 1.95
C PHE A 244 12.76 -10.59 1.24
N ASN A 245 13.63 -11.59 1.20
CA ASN A 245 13.38 -12.87 0.54
C ASN A 245 12.43 -13.79 1.34
N SER A 246 12.12 -13.46 2.59
CA SER A 246 11.12 -14.19 3.38
C SER A 246 9.67 -13.74 3.09
N TYR A 247 9.51 -12.62 2.37
CA TYR A 247 8.25 -12.10 1.82
C TYR A 247 8.09 -12.46 0.34
#